data_AF-A0AAP5HC12-F1
#
_entry.id   AF-A0AAP5HC12-F1
#
_cell.length_a   1.000
_cell.length_b   1.000
_cell.length_c   1.000
_cell.angle_alpha   90.00
_cell.angle_beta   90.00
_cell.angle_gamma   90.00
#
_symmetry.space_group_name_H-M   'P 1'
#
loop_
_entity.id
_entity.type
_entity.pdbx_description
1 polymer ?
#
loop_
_entity_poly.entity_id
_entity_poly.type
_entity_poly.pdbx_seq_one_letter_code
_entity_poly.pdbx_strand_id
1 'polypeptide(L)'
;MRIYVGQARHVMKRLRSHERDRLDPIYVQIAAIVSADNQMRDDMRGYCEQRFVWLLNQTRMVEVENCSPHYPPVRHDVQIVAEGFLKDALLLLGPTEPLAAMVAATIAVQEIGREVTGEAGPQPVRPLLPEQLYELHRGPCQAFAISSSTRGMRVLAGSRISPDIHYTLPKRGLDLRKRLLEDGTLIYCDHSAALVLIRDVNVSTPTIAANLVTGRRMDGYHSWKLVILDLEASHD
;
A
#
# COMPACT_ATOMS: atom_id res chain seq x y z
N MET A 1 -12.13 25.56 -4.92
CA MET A 1 -11.50 26.10 -3.70
C MET A 1 -10.00 25.84 -3.77
N ARG A 2 -9.17 26.79 -3.33
CA ARG A 2 -7.71 26.68 -3.38
C ARG A 2 -7.14 26.21 -2.06
N ILE A 3 -6.26 25.22 -2.08
CA ILE A 3 -5.56 24.71 -0.91
C ILE A 3 -4.06 24.87 -1.09
N TYR A 4 -3.40 25.34 -0.04
CA TYR A 4 -1.96 25.32 0.10
C TYR A 4 -1.58 24.34 1.21
N VAL A 5 -0.60 23.48 0.95
CA VAL A 5 -0.05 22.55 1.94
C VAL A 5 1.39 22.95 2.26
N GLY A 6 1.72 23.01 3.54
CA GLY A 6 3.07 23.41 3.97
C GLY A 6 3.54 22.70 5.23
N GLN A 7 4.82 22.34 5.30
CA GLN A 7 5.46 21.93 6.55
C GLN A 7 6.13 23.12 7.27
N ALA A 8 6.14 23.18 8.60
CA ALA A 8 6.87 24.23 9.30
C ALA A 8 7.41 23.75 10.63
N ARG A 9 8.65 24.13 10.96
CA ARG A 9 9.14 24.09 12.35
C ARG A 9 8.49 25.17 13.22
N HIS A 10 8.16 26.31 12.61
CA HIS A 10 7.49 27.43 13.27
C HIS A 10 6.29 27.90 12.44
N VAL A 11 5.12 27.33 12.72
CA VAL A 11 3.87 27.56 11.97
C VAL A 11 3.56 29.05 11.86
N MET A 12 3.58 29.78 12.98
CA MET A 12 3.27 31.23 13.00
C MET A 12 4.23 32.06 12.13
N LYS A 13 5.53 31.72 12.13
CA LYS A 13 6.52 32.42 11.31
C LYS A 13 6.28 32.16 9.82
N ARG A 14 5.95 30.91 9.45
CA ARG A 14 5.65 30.54 8.06
C ARG A 14 4.36 31.20 7.57
N LEU A 15 3.30 31.22 8.38
CA LEU A 15 2.04 31.88 8.05
C LEU A 15 2.24 33.38 7.78
N ARG A 16 2.91 34.10 8.69
CA ARG A 16 3.21 35.54 8.50
C ARG A 16 4.07 35.82 7.26
N SER A 17 5.02 34.93 6.95
CA SER A 17 5.82 35.06 5.72
C SER A 17 4.94 34.90 4.49
N HIS A 18 4.07 33.90 4.49
CA HIS A 18 3.21 33.59 3.36
C HIS A 18 2.09 34.62 3.14
N GLU A 19 1.64 35.31 4.19
CA GLU A 19 0.71 36.45 4.09
C GLU A 19 1.33 37.66 3.40
N ARG A 20 2.62 37.93 3.64
CA ARG A 20 3.31 39.11 3.09
C ARG A 20 3.51 39.04 1.57
N ASP A 21 3.65 37.84 1.03
CA ASP A 21 3.91 37.60 -0.39
C ASP A 21 2.62 37.49 -1.23
N ARG A 22 1.44 37.68 -0.61
CA ARG A 22 0.15 37.62 -1.28
C ARG A 22 -0.45 39.02 -1.43
N LEU A 23 -0.98 39.31 -2.63
CA LEU A 23 -1.61 40.58 -2.96
C LEU A 23 -2.91 40.87 -2.18
N ASP A 24 -3.51 39.85 -1.55
CA ASP A 24 -4.68 39.96 -0.66
C ASP A 24 -4.85 38.65 0.17
N PRO A 25 -5.05 38.67 1.50
CA PRO A 25 -5.15 37.45 2.29
C PRO A 25 -6.60 36.96 2.37
N ILE A 26 -6.86 35.70 2.00
CA ILE A 26 -8.14 35.04 2.29
C ILE A 26 -7.89 33.59 2.70
N TYR A 27 -7.10 33.36 3.77
CA TYR A 27 -7.22 32.07 4.43
C TYR A 27 -8.61 32.02 5.05
N VAL A 28 -9.55 31.37 4.36
CA VAL A 28 -10.89 31.10 4.88
C VAL A 28 -10.80 30.17 6.09
N GLN A 29 -9.80 29.27 6.07
CA GLN A 29 -9.57 28.29 7.12
C GLN A 29 -8.10 27.86 7.16
N ILE A 30 -7.60 27.63 8.37
CA ILE A 30 -6.26 27.07 8.61
C ILE A 30 -6.44 25.82 9.46
N ALA A 31 -5.88 24.71 8.99
CA ALA A 31 -5.73 23.50 9.77
C ALA A 31 -4.25 23.21 9.95
N ALA A 32 -3.85 22.90 11.19
CA ALA A 32 -2.47 22.57 11.53
C ALA A 32 -2.44 21.26 12.31
N ILE A 33 -1.49 20.41 11.94
CA ILE A 33 -1.21 19.16 12.65
C ILE A 33 0.23 19.23 13.10
N VAL A 34 0.44 18.90 14.36
CA VAL A 34 1.74 18.88 15.01
C VAL A 34 1.98 17.49 15.57
N SER A 35 3.20 16.97 15.47
CA SER A 35 3.51 15.75 16.20
C SER A 35 3.60 16.06 17.69
N ALA A 36 2.99 15.21 18.52
CA ALA A 36 2.88 15.45 19.96
C ALA A 36 4.24 15.46 20.67
N ASP A 37 5.23 14.78 20.10
CA ASP A 37 6.57 14.59 20.64
C ASP A 37 7.64 15.51 20.03
N ASN A 38 7.26 16.30 19.02
CA ASN A 38 8.16 17.16 18.24
C ASN A 38 9.40 16.42 17.68
N GLN A 39 9.33 15.09 17.48
CA GLN A 39 10.43 14.26 16.97
C GLN A 39 10.40 14.08 15.44
N MET A 40 9.55 14.82 14.74
CA MET A 40 9.36 14.64 13.30
C MET A 40 10.60 15.09 12.51
N ARG A 41 11.31 14.10 11.96
CA ARG A 41 12.50 14.29 11.14
C ARG A 41 12.21 15.07 9.85
N ASP A 42 13.23 15.74 9.33
CA ASP A 42 13.13 16.63 8.17
C ASP A 42 12.71 15.89 6.88
N ASP A 43 13.22 14.67 6.69
CA ASP A 43 12.86 13.79 5.57
C ASP A 43 11.41 13.31 5.65
N MET A 44 10.94 12.95 6.85
CA MET A 44 9.54 12.62 7.12
C MET A 44 8.62 13.81 6.85
N ARG A 45 8.99 15.02 7.29
CA ARG A 45 8.20 16.26 7.03
C ARG A 45 8.06 16.55 5.55
N GLY A 46 9.16 16.46 4.80
CA GLY A 46 9.15 16.65 3.35
C GLY A 46 8.29 15.60 2.64
N TYR A 47 8.41 14.34 3.04
CA TYR A 47 7.57 13.27 2.49
C TYR A 47 6.08 13.51 2.76
N CYS A 48 5.69 13.84 4.00
CA CYS A 48 4.28 14.10 4.34
C CYS A 48 3.69 15.28 3.55
N GLU A 49 4.40 16.41 3.43
CA GLU A 49 3.96 17.59 2.66
C GLU A 49 3.65 17.20 1.21
N GLN A 50 4.59 16.52 0.56
CA GLN A 50 4.44 16.07 -0.82
C GLN A 50 3.34 15.03 -0.98
N ARG A 51 3.19 14.13 -0.01
CA ARG A 51 2.17 13.08 -0.03
C ARG A 51 0.77 13.68 0.09
N PHE A 52 0.57 14.68 0.93
CA PHE A 52 -0.67 15.45 1.02
C PHE A 52 -0.99 16.17 -0.29
N VAL A 53 -0.02 16.88 -0.88
CA VAL A 53 -0.19 17.56 -2.18
C VAL A 53 -0.55 16.57 -3.27
N TRP A 54 0.09 15.40 -3.31
CA TRP A 54 -0.23 14.36 -4.28
C TRP A 54 -1.66 13.85 -4.12
N LEU A 55 -2.05 13.48 -2.89
CA LEU A 55 -3.39 12.99 -2.59
C LEU A 55 -4.45 14.00 -3.03
N LEU A 56 -4.23 15.26 -2.69
CA LEU A 56 -5.08 16.37 -3.09
C LEU A 56 -5.27 16.48 -4.60
N ASN A 57 -4.19 16.39 -5.36
CA ASN A 57 -4.24 16.44 -6.83
C ASN A 57 -4.98 15.22 -7.41
N GLN A 58 -4.92 14.04 -6.78
CA GLN A 58 -5.68 12.87 -7.22
C GLN A 58 -7.19 13.05 -7.07
N THR A 59 -7.64 13.81 -6.05
CA THR A 59 -9.07 14.01 -5.79
C THR A 59 -9.79 14.76 -6.92
N ARG A 60 -9.09 15.66 -7.62
CA ARG A 60 -9.66 16.65 -8.56
C ARG A 60 -10.79 17.51 -7.97
N MET A 61 -10.95 17.54 -6.65
CA MET A 61 -12.02 18.28 -5.97
C MET A 61 -11.60 19.72 -5.62
N VAL A 62 -10.30 19.98 -5.56
CA VAL A 62 -9.73 21.28 -5.18
C VAL A 62 -8.54 21.65 -6.06
N GLU A 63 -8.24 22.93 -6.13
CA GLU A 63 -7.08 23.46 -6.83
C GLU A 63 -5.93 23.55 -5.82
N VAL A 64 -4.88 22.76 -6.02
CA VAL A 64 -3.70 22.77 -5.14
C VAL A 64 -2.73 23.81 -5.64
N GLU A 65 -2.40 24.77 -4.78
CA GLU A 65 -1.58 25.92 -5.17
C GLU A 65 -0.10 25.57 -5.28
N ASN A 66 0.41 24.74 -4.38
CA ASN A 66 1.79 24.29 -4.42
C ASN A 66 1.93 22.95 -5.13
N CYS A 67 2.89 22.87 -6.06
CA CYS A 67 3.22 21.62 -6.73
C CYS A 67 4.05 20.72 -5.81
N SER A 68 3.83 19.41 -5.90
CA SER A 68 4.73 18.45 -5.26
C SER A 68 5.97 18.32 -6.13
N PRO A 69 7.17 18.73 -5.68
CA PRO A 69 8.38 18.27 -6.33
C PRO A 69 8.44 16.74 -6.19
N HIS A 70 8.99 16.07 -7.19
CA HIS A 70 9.16 14.61 -7.23
C HIS A 70 9.51 14.00 -5.86
N TYR A 71 8.92 12.85 -5.53
CA TYR A 71 9.15 12.14 -4.27
C TYR A 71 10.66 12.00 -4.03
N PRO A 72 11.22 12.58 -2.95
CA PRO A 72 12.61 12.34 -2.62
C PRO A 72 12.73 10.86 -2.30
N PRO A 73 13.81 10.20 -2.75
CA PRO A 73 14.07 8.84 -2.34
C PRO A 73 14.31 8.83 -0.82
N VAL A 74 13.26 8.56 -0.05
CA VAL A 74 13.30 8.38 1.40
C VAL A 74 13.37 6.90 1.72
N ARG A 75 14.04 6.56 2.82
CA ARG A 75 14.16 5.18 3.28
C ARG A 75 12.80 4.58 3.63
N HIS A 76 12.67 3.26 3.48
CA HIS A 76 11.41 2.57 3.69
C HIS A 76 10.87 2.70 5.13
N ASP A 77 11.76 2.73 6.14
CA ASP A 77 11.38 2.96 7.53
C ASP A 77 10.72 4.33 7.74
N VAL A 78 11.24 5.37 7.07
CA VAL A 78 10.67 6.72 7.11
C VAL A 78 9.30 6.77 6.42
N GLN A 79 9.15 6.06 5.31
CA GLN A 79 7.87 5.99 4.59
C GLN A 79 6.77 5.37 5.45
N ILE A 80 7.04 4.23 6.12
CA ILE A 80 6.07 3.54 6.96
C ILE A 80 5.55 4.47 8.07
N VAL A 81 6.47 5.15 8.77
CA VAL A 81 6.11 6.06 9.87
C VAL A 81 5.35 7.28 9.32
N ALA A 82 5.76 7.82 8.17
CA ALA A 82 5.10 8.96 7.53
C ALA A 82 3.67 8.64 7.06
N GLU A 83 3.43 7.46 6.48
CA GLU A 83 2.10 7.02 6.07
C GLU A 83 1.18 6.77 7.27
N GLY A 84 1.73 6.27 8.39
CA GLY A 84 1.00 6.16 9.66
C GLY A 84 0.55 7.52 10.17
N PHE A 85 1.48 8.47 10.27
CA PHE A 85 1.17 9.85 10.66
C PHE A 85 0.14 10.50 9.71
N LEU A 86 0.27 10.29 8.40
CA LEU A 86 -0.65 10.81 7.38
C LEU A 86 -2.08 10.31 7.59
N LYS A 87 -2.24 9.03 7.92
CA LYS A 87 -3.55 8.43 8.19
C LYS A 87 -4.22 9.06 9.42
N ASP A 88 -3.47 9.19 10.52
CA ASP A 88 -3.98 9.80 11.75
C ASP A 88 -4.32 11.27 11.52
N ALA A 89 -3.46 11.96 10.77
CA ALA A 89 -3.66 13.34 10.36
C ALA A 89 -4.96 13.52 9.55
N LEU A 90 -5.20 12.68 8.55
CA LEU A 90 -6.43 12.70 7.76
C LEU A 90 -7.67 12.46 8.62
N LEU A 91 -7.61 11.54 9.59
CA LEU A 91 -8.71 11.30 10.51
C LEU A 91 -9.07 12.56 11.33
N LEU A 92 -8.05 13.27 11.81
CA LEU A 92 -8.23 14.51 12.57
C LEU A 92 -8.73 15.68 11.70
N LEU A 93 -8.39 15.71 10.41
CA LEU A 93 -8.83 16.74 9.47
C LEU A 93 -10.18 16.45 8.82
N GLY A 94 -10.65 15.20 8.87
CA GLY A 94 -11.93 14.79 8.27
C GLY A 94 -13.15 15.64 8.64
N PRO A 95 -13.27 16.21 9.85
CA PRO A 95 -14.39 17.08 10.20
C PRO A 95 -14.35 18.49 9.58
N THR A 96 -13.27 18.87 8.90
CA THR A 96 -13.08 20.23 8.37
C THR A 96 -13.26 20.26 6.85
N GLU A 97 -14.25 20.98 6.31
CA GLU A 97 -14.34 21.20 4.86
C GLU A 97 -13.19 22.11 4.39
N PRO A 98 -12.50 21.81 3.26
CA PRO A 98 -12.70 20.74 2.28
C PRO A 98 -11.89 19.48 2.58
N LEU A 99 -11.21 19.43 3.73
CA LEU A 99 -10.37 18.32 4.13
C LEU A 99 -11.23 17.06 4.37
N ALA A 100 -12.52 17.23 4.67
CA ALA A 100 -13.55 16.20 4.56
C ALA A 100 -13.60 15.57 3.15
N ALA A 101 -13.60 16.41 2.11
CA ALA A 101 -13.50 15.96 0.72
C ALA A 101 -12.15 15.30 0.42
N MET A 102 -11.05 15.69 1.08
CA MET A 102 -9.77 14.96 1.00
C MET A 102 -9.82 13.59 1.65
N VAL A 103 -10.44 13.45 2.81
CA VAL A 103 -10.63 12.16 3.47
C VAL A 103 -11.51 11.30 2.58
N ALA A 104 -12.63 11.85 2.10
CA ALA A 104 -13.53 11.18 1.17
C ALA A 104 -12.85 10.80 -0.13
N ALA A 105 -11.93 11.60 -0.67
CA ALA A 105 -11.24 11.32 -1.91
C ALA A 105 -9.93 10.54 -1.73
N THR A 106 -9.31 10.54 -0.56
CA THR A 106 -8.22 9.60 -0.22
C THR A 106 -8.82 8.21 -0.02
N ILE A 107 -9.94 8.13 0.71
CA ILE A 107 -10.78 6.94 0.75
C ILE A 107 -11.20 6.61 -0.67
N ALA A 108 -11.79 7.52 -1.44
CA ALA A 108 -12.23 7.22 -2.80
C ALA A 108 -11.09 6.87 -3.75
N VAL A 109 -9.86 7.38 -3.64
CA VAL A 109 -8.72 6.94 -4.47
C VAL A 109 -8.23 5.57 -4.02
N GLN A 110 -8.25 5.29 -2.71
CA GLN A 110 -8.04 3.94 -2.17
C GLN A 110 -9.15 2.96 -2.58
N GLU A 111 -10.40 3.43 -2.70
CA GLU A 111 -11.58 2.66 -3.13
C GLU A 111 -11.71 2.61 -4.66
N ILE A 112 -11.28 3.60 -5.44
CA ILE A 112 -11.23 3.60 -6.91
C ILE A 112 -10.09 2.70 -7.37
N GLY A 113 -8.99 2.66 -6.61
CA GLY A 113 -8.00 1.58 -6.69
C GLY A 113 -8.57 0.20 -6.35
N ARG A 114 -9.71 0.13 -5.64
CA ARG A 114 -10.50 -1.11 -5.44
C ARG A 114 -11.58 -1.33 -6.53
N GLU A 115 -12.12 -0.30 -7.17
CA GLU A 115 -13.21 -0.40 -8.14
C GLU A 115 -12.84 -0.98 -9.51
N VAL A 116 -11.55 -1.23 -9.81
CA VAL A 116 -11.17 -2.08 -10.96
C VAL A 116 -11.46 -3.57 -10.70
N THR A 117 -11.89 -3.96 -9.49
CA THR A 117 -12.45 -5.29 -9.23
C THR A 117 -13.71 -5.19 -8.38
N GLY A 118 -14.87 -5.28 -9.03
CA GLY A 118 -16.18 -4.90 -8.51
C GLY A 118 -16.68 -5.59 -7.23
N GLU A 119 -17.50 -4.78 -6.51
CA GLU A 119 -18.69 -5.05 -5.68
C GLU A 119 -18.62 -6.14 -4.57
N ALA A 120 -19.00 -5.92 -3.30
CA ALA A 120 -20.00 -5.01 -2.74
C ALA A 120 -19.77 -4.67 -1.23
N GLY A 121 -20.13 -3.45 -0.82
CA GLY A 121 -20.65 -3.09 0.51
C GLY A 121 -19.66 -2.85 1.68
N PRO A 122 -19.96 -1.92 2.61
CA PRO A 122 -18.97 -1.32 3.50
C PRO A 122 -18.58 -2.27 4.64
N GLN A 123 -17.29 -2.56 4.78
CA GLN A 123 -16.75 -3.09 6.03
C GLN A 123 -15.89 -2.03 6.73
N PRO A 124 -16.06 -1.85 8.06
CA PRO A 124 -15.38 -0.83 8.84
C PRO A 124 -13.86 -0.99 8.73
N VAL A 125 -13.16 0.14 8.68
CA VAL A 125 -11.69 0.21 8.69
C VAL A 125 -11.18 -0.54 9.91
N ARG A 126 -10.64 -1.75 9.70
CA ARG A 126 -10.01 -2.54 10.75
C ARG A 126 -8.55 -2.09 10.95
N PRO A 127 -8.05 -2.13 12.20
CA PRO A 127 -6.69 -1.72 12.52
C PRO A 127 -5.68 -2.56 11.73
N LEU A 128 -4.58 -1.91 11.33
CA LEU A 128 -3.44 -2.53 10.65
C LEU A 128 -2.82 -3.56 11.61
N LEU A 129 -3.26 -4.82 11.51
CA LEU A 129 -2.44 -5.94 11.95
C LEU A 129 -1.18 -5.95 11.06
N PRO A 130 0.01 -6.24 11.61
CA PRO A 130 1.23 -6.32 10.82
C PRO A 130 1.00 -7.27 9.65
N GLU A 131 1.43 -6.86 8.45
CA GLU A 131 1.47 -7.72 7.26
C GLU A 131 2.20 -9.02 7.64
N GLN A 132 1.45 -10.10 7.82
CA GLN A 132 1.99 -11.39 8.26
C GLN A 132 2.58 -12.12 7.06
N LEU A 133 3.85 -12.54 7.18
CA LEU A 133 4.54 -13.35 6.18
C LEU A 133 4.15 -14.81 6.34
N TYR A 134 3.74 -15.44 5.25
CA TYR A 134 3.41 -16.84 5.16
C TYR A 134 4.32 -17.53 4.15
N GLU A 135 4.62 -18.79 4.41
CA GLU A 135 5.32 -19.68 3.51
C GLU A 135 4.41 -20.85 3.12
N LEU A 136 4.45 -21.21 1.84
CA LEU A 136 3.91 -22.46 1.33
C LEU A 136 5.05 -23.24 0.71
N HIS A 137 5.34 -24.40 1.30
CA HIS A 137 6.32 -25.34 0.80
C HIS A 137 5.66 -26.67 0.49
N ARG A 138 5.85 -27.16 -0.74
CA ARG A 138 5.35 -28.48 -1.15
C ARG A 138 6.08 -29.05 -2.35
N GLY A 139 6.71 -30.20 -2.14
CA GLY A 139 7.51 -30.84 -3.18
C GLY A 139 8.59 -29.86 -3.66
N PRO A 140 8.72 -29.61 -4.98
CA PRO A 140 9.68 -28.64 -5.51
C PRO A 140 9.20 -27.18 -5.43
N CYS A 141 7.98 -26.92 -4.97
CA CYS A 141 7.39 -25.58 -4.92
C CYS A 141 7.64 -24.93 -3.56
N GLN A 142 8.08 -23.67 -3.59
CA GLN A 142 8.25 -22.85 -2.40
C GLN A 142 7.85 -21.43 -2.73
N ALA A 143 6.92 -20.87 -1.97
CA ALA A 143 6.43 -19.51 -2.18
C ALA A 143 6.29 -18.79 -0.85
N PHE A 144 6.56 -17.49 -0.89
CA PHE A 144 6.31 -16.58 0.22
C PHE A 144 5.16 -15.66 -0.14
N ALA A 145 4.31 -15.36 0.84
CA ALA A 145 3.19 -14.48 0.63
C ALA A 145 2.86 -13.64 1.85
N ILE A 146 2.39 -12.43 1.62
CA ILE A 146 1.89 -11.55 2.68
C ILE A 146 0.38 -11.65 2.71
N SER A 147 -0.18 -11.99 3.88
CA SER A 147 -1.63 -11.96 4.08
C SER A 147 -2.09 -10.53 4.31
N SER A 148 -3.02 -10.08 3.47
CA SER A 148 -3.71 -8.81 3.66
C SER A 148 -4.89 -9.00 4.61
N SER A 149 -5.18 -7.99 5.43
CA SER A 149 -6.22 -8.03 6.46
C SER A 149 -7.63 -8.32 5.94
N THR A 150 -7.87 -8.23 4.62
CA THR A 150 -9.17 -8.41 3.96
C THR A 150 -9.33 -9.74 3.19
N ARG A 151 -8.63 -10.80 3.61
CA ARG A 151 -8.61 -12.15 2.97
C ARG A 151 -7.81 -12.24 1.67
N GLY A 152 -7.25 -11.15 1.18
CA GLY A 152 -6.33 -11.16 0.06
C GLY A 152 -4.95 -11.69 0.46
N MET A 153 -4.18 -12.17 -0.51
CA MET A 153 -2.82 -12.62 -0.29
C MET A 153 -1.93 -12.14 -1.44
N ARG A 154 -0.75 -11.61 -1.14
CA ARG A 154 0.23 -11.17 -2.12
C ARG A 154 1.36 -12.18 -2.18
N VAL A 155 1.44 -12.94 -3.28
CA VAL A 155 2.54 -13.89 -3.50
C VAL A 155 3.75 -13.11 -3.98
N LEU A 156 4.89 -13.26 -3.29
CA LEU A 156 6.09 -12.46 -3.52
C LEU A 156 6.89 -12.98 -4.72
N ALA A 157 7.56 -12.06 -5.41
CA ALA A 157 8.56 -12.38 -6.41
C ALA A 157 9.64 -13.31 -5.85
N GLY A 158 10.23 -14.14 -6.71
CA GLY A 158 11.14 -15.22 -6.34
C GLY A 158 10.44 -16.53 -5.94
N SER A 159 9.11 -16.54 -5.80
CA SER A 159 8.36 -17.75 -5.52
C SER A 159 8.50 -18.80 -6.63
N ARG A 160 8.85 -20.03 -6.25
CA ARG A 160 8.95 -21.22 -7.10
C ARG A 160 7.60 -21.93 -7.18
N ILE A 161 7.07 -21.96 -8.38
CA ILE A 161 5.74 -22.44 -8.73
C ILE A 161 5.88 -23.75 -9.51
N SER A 162 4.99 -24.71 -9.24
CA SER A 162 4.94 -26.00 -9.94
C SER A 162 4.84 -25.75 -11.44
N PRO A 163 5.64 -26.37 -12.32
CA PRO A 163 5.44 -26.27 -13.76
C PRO A 163 4.17 -27.02 -14.20
N ASP A 164 3.82 -28.09 -13.50
CA ASP A 164 2.68 -28.94 -13.84
C ASP A 164 1.37 -28.33 -13.40
N ILE A 165 0.34 -28.60 -14.20
CA ILE A 165 -1.06 -28.25 -13.94
C ILE A 165 -1.85 -29.54 -13.79
N HIS A 166 -2.50 -29.70 -12.64
CA HIS A 166 -3.32 -30.87 -12.35
C HIS A 166 -4.78 -30.62 -12.77
N TYR A 167 -5.51 -31.68 -13.14
CA TYR A 167 -6.92 -31.58 -13.60
C TYR A 167 -7.89 -30.97 -12.57
N THR A 168 -7.51 -30.98 -11.29
CA THR A 168 -8.33 -30.39 -10.21
C THR A 168 -8.22 -28.87 -10.12
N LEU A 169 -7.28 -28.25 -10.83
CA LEU A 169 -7.10 -26.80 -10.82
C LEU A 169 -8.37 -26.11 -11.35
N PRO A 170 -8.99 -25.20 -10.58
CA PRO A 170 -10.17 -24.47 -11.06
C PRO A 170 -9.83 -23.58 -12.26
N LYS A 171 -10.82 -23.35 -13.14
CA LYS A 171 -10.70 -22.47 -14.33
C LYS A 171 -10.07 -21.10 -14.00
N ARG A 172 -10.48 -20.48 -12.89
CA ARG A 172 -9.92 -19.20 -12.43
C ARG A 172 -8.40 -19.25 -12.18
N GLY A 173 -7.89 -20.37 -11.67
CA GLY A 173 -6.44 -20.57 -11.46
C GLY A 173 -5.70 -20.81 -12.78
N LEU A 174 -6.32 -21.53 -13.71
CA LEU A 174 -5.79 -21.71 -15.07
C LEU A 174 -5.67 -20.37 -15.81
N ASP A 175 -6.74 -19.58 -15.80
CA ASP A 175 -6.81 -18.29 -16.51
C ASP A 175 -5.82 -17.27 -15.91
N LEU A 176 -5.68 -17.25 -14.57
CA LEU A 176 -4.68 -16.42 -13.90
C LEU A 176 -3.27 -16.80 -14.35
N ARG A 177 -2.97 -18.10 -14.40
CA ARG A 177 -1.63 -18.58 -14.70
C ARG A 177 -1.24 -18.38 -16.17
N LYS A 178 -2.19 -18.53 -17.09
CA LYS A 178 -2.01 -18.17 -18.51
C LYS A 178 -1.65 -16.70 -18.66
N ARG A 179 -2.41 -15.81 -18.01
CA ARG A 179 -2.16 -14.37 -18.04
C ARG A 179 -0.75 -14.02 -17.54
N LEU A 180 -0.33 -14.62 -16.42
CA LEU A 180 1.00 -14.37 -15.85
C LEU A 180 2.14 -14.90 -16.72
N LEU A 181 1.91 -15.96 -17.50
CA LEU A 181 2.89 -16.44 -18.48
C LEU A 181 2.95 -15.50 -19.69
N GLU A 182 1.79 -15.04 -20.17
CA GLU A 182 1.67 -14.13 -21.31
C GLU A 182 2.27 -12.74 -21.03
N ASP A 183 2.10 -12.23 -19.81
CA ASP A 183 2.63 -10.92 -19.38
C ASP A 183 4.10 -10.96 -18.89
N GLY A 184 4.70 -12.15 -18.82
CA GLY A 184 6.09 -12.35 -18.39
C GLY A 184 6.31 -12.23 -16.88
N THR A 185 5.25 -12.14 -16.07
CA THR A 185 5.35 -12.16 -14.60
C THR A 185 5.70 -13.54 -14.06
N LEU A 186 5.35 -14.60 -14.79
CA LEU A 186 5.72 -15.98 -14.50
C LEU A 186 6.58 -16.50 -15.64
N ILE A 187 7.80 -16.94 -15.33
CA ILE A 187 8.74 -17.45 -16.35
C ILE A 187 9.17 -18.87 -16.03
N TYR A 188 9.50 -19.63 -17.07
CA TYR A 188 10.13 -20.94 -16.90
C TYR A 188 11.62 -20.77 -16.61
N CYS A 189 12.13 -21.48 -15.61
CA CYS A 189 13.54 -21.46 -15.24
C CYS A 189 14.12 -22.87 -15.37
N ASP A 190 14.88 -23.09 -16.45
CA ASP A 190 15.47 -24.39 -16.80
C ASP A 190 16.34 -24.97 -15.67
N HIS A 191 17.06 -24.11 -14.94
CA HIS A 191 17.93 -24.53 -13.84
C HIS A 191 17.19 -25.09 -12.61
N SER A 192 15.92 -24.72 -12.43
CA SER A 192 15.12 -25.14 -11.28
C SER A 192 13.99 -26.10 -11.64
N ALA A 193 13.82 -26.42 -12.93
CA ALA A 193 12.68 -27.16 -13.48
C ALA A 193 11.34 -26.65 -12.92
N ALA A 194 11.25 -25.36 -12.64
CA ALA A 194 10.12 -24.71 -11.99
C ALA A 194 9.78 -23.40 -12.67
N LEU A 195 8.54 -22.95 -12.48
CA LEU A 195 8.14 -21.60 -12.85
C LEU A 195 8.59 -20.65 -11.73
N VAL A 196 9.12 -19.49 -12.08
CA VAL A 196 9.55 -18.48 -11.12
C VAL A 196 8.73 -17.22 -11.33
N LEU A 197 8.19 -16.71 -10.22
CA LEU A 197 7.46 -15.46 -10.21
C LEU A 197 8.44 -14.28 -10.20
N ILE A 198 8.39 -13.39 -11.19
CA ILE A 198 9.31 -12.26 -11.35
C ILE A 198 8.82 -11.00 -10.65
N ARG A 199 7.50 -10.88 -10.45
CA ARG A 199 6.88 -9.75 -9.76
C ARG A 199 5.82 -10.24 -8.79
N ASP A 200 5.57 -9.45 -7.74
CA ASP A 200 4.52 -9.76 -6.78
C ASP A 200 3.14 -9.86 -7.45
N VAL A 201 2.36 -10.86 -7.05
CA VAL A 201 1.00 -11.08 -7.55
C VAL A 201 0.01 -11.03 -6.41
N ASN A 202 -0.90 -10.06 -6.49
CA ASN A 202 -2.04 -9.96 -5.57
C ASN A 202 -3.15 -10.92 -6.01
N VAL A 203 -3.63 -11.75 -5.08
CA VAL A 203 -4.77 -12.63 -5.28
C VAL A 203 -5.80 -12.44 -4.18
N SER A 204 -7.05 -12.70 -4.52
CA SER A 204 -8.18 -12.38 -3.62
C SER A 204 -8.37 -13.35 -2.46
N THR A 205 -7.74 -14.53 -2.47
CA THR A 205 -7.83 -15.52 -1.37
C THR A 205 -6.56 -16.34 -1.20
N PRO A 206 -6.26 -16.89 0.01
CA PRO A 206 -5.13 -17.80 0.22
C PRO A 206 -5.24 -19.08 -0.62
N THR A 207 -6.47 -19.54 -0.87
CA THR A 207 -6.75 -20.69 -1.74
C THR A 207 -6.32 -20.42 -3.18
N ILE A 208 -6.57 -19.21 -3.72
CA ILE A 208 -6.11 -18.85 -5.07
C ILE A 208 -4.58 -18.77 -5.10
N ALA A 209 -3.94 -18.24 -4.05
CA ALA A 209 -2.48 -18.22 -3.92
C ALA A 209 -1.91 -19.64 -3.94
N ALA A 210 -2.49 -20.54 -3.13
CA ALA A 210 -2.05 -21.93 -3.05
C ALA A 210 -2.25 -22.68 -4.38
N ASN A 211 -3.36 -22.41 -5.08
CA ASN A 211 -3.64 -22.98 -6.39
C ASN A 211 -2.64 -22.50 -7.46
N LEU A 212 -2.27 -21.21 -7.41
CA LEU A 212 -1.25 -20.64 -8.29
C LEU A 212 0.08 -21.37 -8.11
N VAL A 213 0.54 -21.48 -6.85
CA VAL A 213 1.84 -22.07 -6.50
C VAL A 213 1.89 -23.57 -6.82
N THR A 214 0.83 -24.31 -6.50
CA THR A 214 0.85 -25.77 -6.60
C THR A 214 0.27 -26.34 -7.90
N GLY A 215 -0.30 -25.48 -8.75
CA GLY A 215 -0.92 -25.89 -10.01
C GLY A 215 -2.12 -26.82 -9.86
N ARG A 216 -2.74 -26.89 -8.67
CA ARG A 216 -3.89 -27.76 -8.39
C ARG A 216 -4.80 -27.17 -7.32
N ARG A 217 -6.02 -27.70 -7.17
CA ARG A 217 -6.90 -27.30 -6.07
C ARG A 217 -6.23 -27.64 -4.72
N MET A 218 -6.16 -26.64 -3.86
CA MET A 218 -5.56 -26.72 -2.54
C MET A 218 -6.32 -25.85 -1.56
N ASP A 219 -6.46 -26.31 -0.32
CA ASP A 219 -6.95 -25.46 0.76
C ASP A 219 -5.83 -24.54 1.25
N GLY A 220 -5.90 -23.27 0.85
CA GLY A 220 -4.91 -22.27 1.23
C GLY A 220 -4.86 -22.00 2.73
N TYR A 221 -5.98 -22.08 3.46
CA TYR A 221 -5.99 -21.71 4.88
C TYR A 221 -5.16 -22.65 5.76
N HIS A 222 -4.99 -23.90 5.32
CA HIS A 222 -4.16 -24.90 6.00
C HIS A 222 -2.76 -25.04 5.38
N SER A 223 -2.58 -24.64 4.13
CA SER A 223 -1.33 -24.87 3.39
C SER A 223 -0.29 -23.77 3.60
N TRP A 224 -0.73 -22.54 3.89
CA TRP A 224 0.14 -21.42 4.21
C TRP A 224 0.50 -21.44 5.70
N LYS A 225 1.78 -21.48 6.03
CA LYS A 225 2.29 -21.45 7.40
C LYS A 225 2.83 -20.08 7.72
N LEU A 226 2.50 -19.53 8.88
CA LEU A 226 3.06 -18.27 9.35
C LEU A 226 4.58 -18.43 9.53
N VAL A 227 5.35 -17.54 8.92
CA VAL A 227 6.79 -17.45 9.16
C VAL A 227 6.98 -16.65 10.45
N ILE A 228 7.42 -17.34 11.50
CA ILE A 228 7.88 -16.69 12.72
C ILE A 228 9.36 -16.40 12.51
N LEU A 229 9.70 -15.13 12.31
CA LEU A 229 11.07 -14.68 12.30
C LEU A 229 11.51 -14.55 13.76
N ASP A 230 12.02 -15.63 14.34
CA ASP A 230 12.70 -15.55 15.63
C ASP A 230 13.98 -14.73 15.43
N LEU A 231 14.02 -13.54 16.03
CA LEU A 231 15.18 -12.65 16.03
C LEU A 231 16.26 -13.09 17.04
N GLU A 232 16.22 -14.34 17.51
CA GLU A 232 17.22 -14.93 18.40
C GLU A 232 18.00 -16.04 17.69
N ALA A 233 19.00 -15.65 16.88
CA ALA A 233 20.13 -16.52 16.53
C ALA A 233 21.26 -15.69 15.89
N SER A 234 21.88 -14.80 16.67
CA SER A 234 23.24 -14.34 16.41
C SER A 234 24.03 -14.27 17.71
N HIS A 235 24.26 -15.44 18.30
CA HIS A 235 25.39 -15.70 19.17
C HIS A 235 25.96 -17.06 18.77
N ASP A 236 26.98 -17.01 17.92
CA ASP A 236 28.26 -17.71 18.08
C ASP A 236 29.27 -17.16 17.06
#